data_AF-A0A559JIP4-F1
#
_entry.id   AF-A0A559JIP4-F1
#
_cell.length_a   1.000
_cell.length_b   1.000
_cell.length_c   1.000
_cell.angle_alpha   90.00
_cell.angle_beta   90.00
_cell.angle_gamma   90.00
#
_symmetry.space_group_name_H-M   'P 1'
#
loop_
_entity.id
_entity.type
_entity.pdbx_description
1 polymer ?
#
loop_
_entity_poly.entity_id
_entity_poly.type
_entity_poly.pdbx_seq_one_letter_code
_entity_poly.pdbx_strand_id
1 'polypeptide(L)'
;MMQHESSYLLDIVAYFAQLHGLTAREQEIVYCLSKYGYSNKRLAGELCISEKTVKNHIAKIQEKTSASSTRELLSMVVEQFIVCHSMQTDKKLALAL
;
A
#
# COMPACT_ATOMS: atom_id res chain seq x y z
N MET A 1 16.67 17.96 -1.01
CA MET A 1 17.07 16.67 -0.41
C MET A 1 15.85 15.99 0.24
N MET A 2 14.76 15.77 -0.52
CA MET A 2 13.52 15.15 0.00
C MET A 2 12.56 14.61 -1.10
N GLN A 3 13.04 14.40 -2.34
CA GLN A 3 12.18 13.92 -3.45
C GLN A 3 12.14 12.39 -3.59
N HIS A 4 12.89 11.64 -2.76
CA HIS A 4 13.05 10.19 -2.93
C HIS A 4 12.08 9.31 -2.13
N GLU A 5 11.48 9.81 -1.04
CA GLU A 5 10.61 8.99 -0.17
C GLU A 5 9.36 8.46 -0.88
N SER A 6 8.81 9.25 -1.80
CA SER A 6 7.61 8.84 -2.55
C SER A 6 7.89 7.69 -3.52
N SER A 7 9.14 7.49 -3.95
CA SER A 7 9.53 6.39 -4.84
C SER A 7 9.42 5.04 -4.14
N TYR A 8 9.98 4.90 -2.93
CA TYR A 8 9.99 3.63 -2.21
C TYR A 8 8.59 3.16 -1.84
N LEU A 9 7.72 4.07 -1.39
CA LEU A 9 6.34 3.70 -1.05
C LEU A 9 5.56 3.23 -2.27
N LEU A 10 5.79 3.82 -3.44
CA LEU A 10 5.18 3.35 -4.69
C LEU A 10 5.61 1.92 -5.01
N ASP A 11 6.90 1.61 -4.87
CA ASP A 11 7.42 0.26 -5.14
C ASP A 11 6.85 -0.79 -4.18
N ILE A 12 6.78 -0.46 -2.89
CA ILE A 12 6.20 -1.33 -1.85
C ILE A 12 4.73 -1.60 -2.14
N VAL A 13 3.95 -0.55 -2.44
CA VAL A 13 2.52 -0.67 -2.70
C VAL A 13 2.26 -1.39 -4.03
N ALA A 14 3.11 -1.20 -5.04
CA ALA A 14 3.03 -1.94 -6.30
C ALA A 14 3.30 -3.43 -6.09
N TYR A 15 4.34 -3.78 -5.33
CA TYR A 15 4.62 -5.17 -4.97
C TYR A 15 3.49 -5.81 -4.16
N PHE A 16 3.00 -5.10 -3.14
CA PHE A 16 1.86 -5.54 -2.33
C PHE A 16 0.61 -5.77 -3.20
N ALA A 17 0.33 -4.85 -4.12
CA ALA A 17 -0.78 -4.97 -5.05
C ALA A 17 -0.64 -6.21 -5.96
N GLN A 18 0.57 -6.47 -6.48
CA GLN A 18 0.84 -7.66 -7.28
C GLN A 18 0.66 -8.94 -6.47
N LEU A 19 1.18 -8.99 -5.25
CA LEU A 19 1.10 -10.15 -4.36
C LEU A 19 -0.34 -10.55 -4.05
N HIS A 20 -1.24 -9.57 -3.90
CA HIS A 20 -2.64 -9.78 -3.53
C HIS A 20 -3.64 -9.64 -4.70
N GLY A 21 -3.16 -9.49 -5.95
CA GLY A 21 -4.04 -9.36 -7.11
C GLY A 21 -4.95 -8.12 -7.07
N LEU A 22 -4.44 -7.00 -6.54
CA LEU A 22 -5.15 -5.72 -6.53
C LEU A 22 -5.19 -5.10 -7.93
N THR A 23 -6.31 -4.48 -8.27
CA THR A 23 -6.43 -3.65 -9.48
C THR A 23 -5.66 -2.35 -9.34
N ALA A 24 -5.38 -1.67 -10.45
CA ALA A 24 -4.72 -0.36 -10.43
C ALA A 24 -5.41 0.65 -9.50
N ARG A 25 -6.76 0.66 -9.50
CA ARG A 25 -7.53 1.56 -8.65
C ARG A 25 -7.46 1.20 -7.16
N GLU A 26 -7.41 -0.09 -6.85
CA GLU A 26 -7.24 -0.57 -5.48
C GLU A 26 -5.82 -0.25 -4.96
N GLN A 27 -4.80 -0.37 -5.81
CA GLN A 27 -3.43 0.05 -5.51
C GLN A 27 -3.34 1.55 -5.19
N GLU A 28 -3.98 2.41 -5.98
CA GLU A 28 -4.07 3.86 -5.69
C GLU A 28 -4.69 4.14 -4.33
N ILE A 29 -5.78 3.43 -3.98
CA ILE A 29 -6.44 3.57 -2.68
C ILE A 29 -5.50 3.16 -1.55
N VAL A 30 -4.82 2.01 -1.67
CA VAL A 30 -3.83 1.58 -0.67
C VAL A 30 -2.72 2.61 -0.53
N TYR A 31 -2.19 3.15 -1.64
CA TYR A 31 -1.16 4.18 -1.60
C TYR A 31 -1.62 5.43 -0.84
N CYS A 32 -2.81 5.95 -1.14
CA CYS A 32 -3.36 7.12 -0.47
C CYS A 32 -3.61 6.87 1.03
N LEU A 33 -4.10 5.67 1.38
CA LEU A 33 -4.28 5.26 2.77
C LEU A 33 -2.94 5.20 3.51
N SER A 34 -1.93 4.54 2.92
CA SER A 34 -0.62 4.37 3.54
C SER A 34 0.16 5.68 3.65
N LYS A 35 0.11 6.54 2.63
CA LYS A 35 0.89 7.78 2.59
C LYS A 35 0.29 8.89 3.44
N TYR A 36 -1.03 9.06 3.37
CA TYR A 36 -1.69 10.25 3.91
C TYR A 36 -2.71 9.95 5.01
N GLY A 37 -3.08 8.67 5.22
CA GLY A 37 -4.12 8.31 6.19
C GLY A 37 -5.49 8.89 5.84
N TYR A 38 -5.79 9.09 4.55
CA TYR A 38 -7.02 9.73 4.12
C TYR A 38 -8.27 8.99 4.58
N SER A 39 -9.25 9.76 5.04
CA SER A 39 -10.60 9.24 5.28
C SER A 39 -11.29 8.87 3.97
N ASN A 40 -12.34 8.05 4.04
CA ASN A 40 -13.13 7.67 2.86
C ASN A 40 -13.67 8.90 2.10
N LYS A 41 -14.06 9.96 2.83
CA LYS A 41 -14.52 11.23 2.25
C LYS A 41 -13.41 11.95 1.50
N ARG A 42 -12.18 11.97 2.04
CA ARG A 42 -11.04 12.61 1.35
C ARG A 42 -10.63 11.80 0.13
N LEU A 43 -10.51 10.48 0.26
CA LEU A 43 -10.27 9.56 -0.87
C LEU A 43 -11.28 9.77 -1.99
N ALA A 44 -12.56 9.87 -1.66
CA ALA A 44 -13.62 10.13 -2.64
C ALA A 44 -13.37 11.41 -3.44
N GLY A 45 -12.98 12.48 -2.75
CA GLY A 45 -12.60 13.76 -3.39
C GLY A 45 -11.38 13.65 -4.29
N GLU A 46 -10.28 13.10 -3.78
CA GLU A 46 -9.01 12.95 -4.52
C GLU A 46 -9.15 12.07 -5.75
N LEU A 47 -9.96 11.02 -5.64
CA LEU A 47 -10.15 10.03 -6.69
C LEU A 47 -11.35 10.35 -7.58
N CYS A 48 -12.10 11.43 -7.32
CA CYS A 48 -13.31 11.81 -8.07
C CYS A 48 -14.36 10.68 -8.16
N ILE A 49 -14.62 9.99 -7.06
CA ILE A 49 -15.63 8.93 -6.93
C ILE A 49 -16.48 9.14 -5.68
N SER A 50 -17.58 8.40 -5.53
CA SER A 50 -18.40 8.51 -4.32
C SER A 50 -17.73 7.86 -3.11
N GLU A 51 -18.03 8.33 -1.89
CA GLU A 51 -17.58 7.68 -0.64
C GLU A 51 -18.07 6.21 -0.56
N LYS A 52 -19.25 5.93 -1.11
CA LYS A 52 -19.78 4.56 -1.21
C LYS A 52 -18.91 3.69 -2.11
N THR A 53 -18.43 4.23 -3.23
CA THR A 53 -17.49 3.54 -4.13
C THR A 53 -16.17 3.26 -3.44
N VAL A 54 -15.63 4.21 -2.67
CA VAL A 54 -14.43 4.00 -1.84
C VAL A 54 -14.63 2.86 -0.86
N LYS A 55 -15.74 2.84 -0.10
CA LYS A 55 -16.06 1.76 0.84
C LYS A 55 -16.12 0.39 0.14
N ASN A 56 -16.72 0.34 -1.05
CA ASN A 56 -16.79 -0.89 -1.83
C ASN A 56 -15.40 -1.36 -2.29
N HIS A 57 -14.51 -0.45 -2.70
CA HIS A 57 -13.13 -0.80 -3.02
C HIS A 57 -12.37 -1.30 -1.80
N ILE A 58 -12.49 -0.63 -0.65
CA ILE A 58 -11.82 -1.06 0.61
C ILE A 58 -12.29 -2.46 1.01
N ALA A 59 -13.58 -2.77 0.89
CA ALA A 59 -14.10 -4.10 1.17
C ALA A 59 -13.50 -5.17 0.24
N LYS A 60 -13.38 -4.88 -1.07
CA LYS A 60 -12.71 -5.80 -2.02
C LYS A 60 -11.22 -5.96 -1.74
N ILE A 61 -10.53 -4.89 -1.33
CA ILE A 61 -9.13 -4.95 -0.92
C ILE A 61 -9.00 -5.88 0.28
N GLN A 62 -9.81 -5.67 1.32
CA GLN A 62 -9.84 -6.50 2.53
C GLN A 62 -10.13 -7.98 2.23
N GLU A 63 -11.05 -8.26 1.30
CA GLU A 63 -11.32 -9.62 0.82
C GLU A 63 -10.09 -10.24 0.16
N LYS A 64 -9.44 -9.51 -0.76
CA LYS A 64 -8.25 -9.99 -1.49
C LYS A 64 -7.02 -10.16 -0.59
N THR A 65 -6.86 -9.31 0.42
CA THR A 65 -5.73 -9.35 1.35
C THR A 65 -6.04 -10.19 2.60
N SER A 66 -7.28 -10.65 2.78
CA SER A 66 -7.78 -11.28 4.01
C SER A 66 -7.65 -10.39 5.26
N ALA A 67 -7.57 -9.07 5.10
CA ALA A 67 -7.51 -8.13 6.21
C ALA A 67 -8.90 -7.92 6.80
N SER A 68 -9.05 -8.02 8.12
CA SER A 68 -10.30 -7.77 8.85
C SER A 68 -10.65 -6.29 8.98
N SER A 69 -9.68 -5.39 8.77
CA SER A 69 -9.87 -3.96 8.90
C SER A 69 -8.87 -3.15 8.07
N THR A 70 -9.16 -1.87 7.84
CA THR A 70 -8.22 -0.95 7.18
C THR A 70 -6.95 -0.77 8.01
N ARG A 71 -7.06 -0.85 9.34
CA ARG A 71 -5.89 -0.78 10.23
C ARG A 71 -4.97 -1.99 10.03
N GLU A 72 -5.54 -3.18 9.94
CA GLU A 72 -4.77 -4.40 9.67
C GLU A 72 -4.15 -4.37 8.27
N LEU A 73 -4.92 -3.94 7.26
CA LEU A 73 -4.40 -3.72 5.91
C LEU A 73 -3.16 -2.81 5.91
N LEU A 74 -3.19 -1.71 6.67
CA LEU A 74 -2.04 -0.81 6.80
C LEU A 74 -0.86 -1.47 7.54
N SER A 75 -1.12 -2.30 8.55
CA SER A 75 -0.08 -3.10 9.23
C SER A 75 0.63 -4.02 8.24
N MET A 76 -0.13 -4.74 7.41
CA MET A 76 0.43 -5.65 6.40
C MET A 76 1.36 -4.92 5.41
N VAL A 77 0.99 -3.70 4.99
CA VAL A 77 1.86 -2.89 4.10
C VAL A 77 3.16 -2.49 4.81
N VAL A 78 3.10 -2.14 6.10
CA VAL A 78 4.29 -1.83 6.91
C VAL A 78 5.16 -3.07 7.12
N GLU A 79 4.57 -4.22 7.42
CA GLU A 79 5.28 -5.50 7.56
C GLU A 79 6.01 -5.86 6.27
N GLN A 80 5.35 -5.67 5.12
CA GLN A 80 5.95 -5.88 3.81
C GLN A 80 7.17 -4.97 3.59
N PHE A 81 7.10 -3.71 4.01
CA PHE A 81 8.25 -2.81 3.97
C PHE A 81 9.44 -3.31 4.79
N ILE A 82 9.18 -3.75 6.02
CA ILE A 82 10.22 -4.25 6.94
C ILE A 82 10.89 -5.50 6.36
N VAL A 83 10.11 -6.46 5.85
CA VAL A 83 10.62 -7.70 5.24
C VAL A 83 11.41 -7.42 3.97
N CYS A 84 10.96 -6.49 3.12
CA CYS A 84 11.72 -6.12 1.92
C CYS A 84 13.03 -5.40 2.26
N HIS A 85 13.08 -4.62 3.34
CA HIS A 85 14.27 -3.88 3.74
C HIS A 85 15.36 -4.79 4.35
N SER A 86 14.98 -5.79 5.15
CA SER A 86 15.94 -6.77 5.69
C SER A 86 16.61 -7.57 4.57
N MET A 87 15.85 -8.01 3.56
CA MET A 87 16.36 -8.72 2.38
C MET A 87 17.32 -7.89 1.51
N GLN A 88 17.18 -6.56 1.53
CA GLN A 88 18.06 -5.65 0.78
C GLN A 88 19.40 -5.41 1.51
N THR A 89 19.43 -5.61 2.82
CA THR A 89 20.63 -5.49 3.66
C THR A 89 21.50 -6.73 3.52
N ASP A 90 20.90 -7.92 3.49
CA ASP A 90 21.61 -9.20 3.32
C ASP A 90 22.25 -9.34 1.94
N LYS A 91 21.57 -8.90 0.87
CA LYS A 91 22.14 -8.92 -0.49
C LYS A 91 23.32 -7.96 -0.67
N LYS A 92 23.33 -6.80 -0.01
CA LYS A 92 24.47 -5.87 -0.05
C LYS A 92 25.68 -6.43 0.68
N LEU A 93 25.48 -7.17 1.78
CA LEU A 93 26.56 -7.84 2.49
C LEU A 93 27.14 -9.01 1.68
N ALA A 94 26.28 -9.78 1.00
CA ALA A 94 26.68 -10.90 0.15
C ALA A 94 27.40 -10.50 -1.16
N LEU A 95 27.24 -9.27 -1.63
CA LEU A 95 27.96 -8.70 -2.79
C LEU A 95 29.22 -7.91 -2.40
N ALA A 96 29.44 -7.68 -1.10
CA ALA A 96 30.59 -6.96 -0.56
C ALA A 96 31.65 -7.89 0.07
N LEU A 97 31.45 -9.20 -0.02
CA LEU A 97 32.39 -10.27 0.35
C LEU A 97 32.80 -11.03 -0.92
#